data_AF-A0A961YEW1-F1
#
_entry.id   AF-A0A961YEW1-F1
#
_cell.length_a   1.000
_cell.length_b   1.000
_cell.length_c   1.000
_cell.angle_alpha   90.00
_cell.angle_beta   90.00
_cell.angle_gamma   90.00
#
_symmetry.space_group_name_H-M   'P 1'
#
loop_
_entity.id
_entity.type
_entity.pdbx_description
1 polymer ?
#
loop_
_entity_poly.entity_id
_entity_poly.type
_entity_poly.pdbx_seq_one_letter_code
_entity_poly.pdbx_strand_id
1 'polypeptide(L)'
;AKGMWMGGNIPLGYDARDRKLVINEAEANTVRMIFRRYAALGSVTLLQEELDRQGVRSKQREGAGGRLAGGRPFSRGILYLILQNHIYHGEVEHKGNVYPGQHEAIIDADLWSIVQDKLAANRKARELAVGAKAPSLLSGLIFDGDGNRMTPTHANKSGRRYRYYISASLLDRGKPGAGTMRVPASEVESLVLDQIRVQLASPNAIGSALAHLALDARELQGALERAAELSRNWIGIPPDEMKELLRSIVTRVTLLADRIDITIGAGRLAHALGASTASGYDAGSTVDLSVAAELRRSGQGKRMVIGEPHQAASDASLVDVLKEGVAAQHKLLADTDETLNEITERTTKSKGRLTALMRLSYLAPDIIADILAGRQPPELSVKRLLRTSQDLPLDWPGQRAFLGLA
;
A
#
# COMPACT_ATOMS: atom_id res chain seq x y z
N ALA A 1 -0.19 -7.07 47.83
CA ALA A 1 -1.42 -7.46 47.10
C ALA A 1 -1.04 -8.45 45.99
N LYS A 2 -0.95 -9.75 46.29
CA LYS A 2 -0.52 -10.76 45.32
C LYS A 2 -1.74 -11.62 44.94
N GLY A 3 -2.16 -11.54 43.67
CA GLY A 3 -2.98 -12.54 42.96
C GLY A 3 -4.48 -12.67 43.28
N MET A 4 -5.11 -11.70 43.96
CA MET A 4 -6.57 -11.66 44.06
C MET A 4 -7.19 -11.06 42.78
N TRP A 5 -8.29 -11.63 42.29
CA TRP A 5 -9.13 -11.03 41.26
C TRP A 5 -9.83 -9.79 41.83
N MET A 6 -9.39 -8.61 41.40
CA MET A 6 -9.79 -7.32 41.97
C MET A 6 -11.09 -6.74 41.38
N GLY A 7 -11.80 -7.48 40.52
CA GLY A 7 -13.06 -7.08 39.89
C GLY A 7 -12.97 -6.96 38.37
N GLY A 8 -14.12 -6.76 37.72
CA GLY A 8 -14.27 -6.71 36.26
C GLY A 8 -15.03 -7.90 35.68
N ASN A 9 -15.14 -7.95 34.35
CA ASN A 9 -15.83 -9.04 33.67
C ASN A 9 -15.03 -10.34 33.78
N ILE A 10 -15.62 -11.35 34.40
CA ILE A 10 -15.02 -12.69 34.53
C ILE A 10 -14.82 -13.28 33.13
N PRO A 11 -13.60 -13.70 32.75
CA PRO A 11 -13.34 -14.32 31.46
C PRO A 11 -14.20 -15.58 31.22
N LEU A 12 -14.48 -15.89 29.96
CA LEU A 12 -15.15 -17.16 29.59
C LEU A 12 -14.28 -18.33 30.09
N GLY A 13 -14.85 -19.38 30.68
CA GLY A 13 -14.05 -20.53 31.16
C GLY A 13 -13.69 -20.46 32.63
N TYR A 14 -13.95 -19.34 33.29
CA TYR A 14 -13.74 -19.17 34.73
C TYR A 14 -15.00 -18.66 35.43
N ASP A 15 -15.11 -19.00 36.71
CA ASP A 15 -15.99 -18.38 37.68
C ASP A 15 -15.17 -17.72 38.80
N ALA A 16 -15.71 -16.68 39.43
CA ALA A 16 -15.06 -16.02 40.55
C ALA A 16 -15.55 -16.65 41.87
N ARG A 17 -14.63 -17.24 42.65
CA ARG A 17 -14.88 -17.75 44.01
C ARG A 17 -13.80 -17.24 44.95
N ASP A 18 -14.17 -16.69 46.09
CA ASP A 18 -13.24 -16.15 47.10
C ASP A 18 -12.17 -15.21 46.54
N ARG A 19 -12.58 -14.33 45.60
CA ARG A 19 -11.69 -13.41 44.86
C ARG A 19 -10.57 -14.13 44.08
N LYS A 20 -10.80 -15.37 43.64
CA LYS A 20 -9.95 -16.13 42.72
C LYS A 20 -10.76 -16.61 41.52
N LEU A 21 -10.07 -16.78 40.39
CA LEU A 21 -10.66 -17.42 39.22
C LEU A 21 -10.52 -18.94 39.37
N VAL A 22 -11.64 -19.65 39.27
CA VAL A 22 -11.72 -21.11 39.32
C VAL A 22 -12.28 -21.59 37.99
N ILE A 23 -11.71 -22.67 37.44
CA ILE A 23 -12.11 -23.19 36.14
C ILE A 23 -13.58 -23.65 36.17
N ASN A 24 -14.34 -23.18 35.19
CA ASN A 24 -15.65 -23.71 34.84
C ASN A 24 -15.47 -24.67 33.66
N GLU A 25 -15.49 -25.97 33.90
CA GLU A 25 -15.11 -26.96 32.89
C GLU A 25 -15.96 -26.92 31.60
N ALA A 26 -17.26 -26.64 31.71
CA ALA A 26 -18.13 -26.53 30.54
C ALA A 26 -17.72 -25.36 29.63
N GLU A 27 -17.45 -24.20 30.23
CA GLU A 27 -16.98 -23.04 29.48
C GLU A 27 -15.51 -23.18 29.05
N ALA A 28 -14.67 -23.79 29.88
CA ALA A 28 -13.25 -24.02 29.60
C ALA A 28 -13.07 -24.93 28.38
N ASN A 29 -13.95 -25.93 28.21
CA ASN A 29 -13.98 -26.74 27.00
C ASN A 29 -14.26 -25.91 25.73
N THR A 30 -15.11 -24.88 25.84
CA THR A 30 -15.32 -23.93 24.73
C THR A 30 -14.05 -23.13 24.44
N VAL A 31 -13.33 -22.68 25.47
CA VAL A 31 -12.05 -21.98 25.30
C VAL A 31 -11.00 -22.90 24.65
N ARG A 32 -10.81 -24.12 25.17
CA ARG A 32 -9.89 -25.13 24.60
C ARG A 32 -10.22 -25.42 23.13
N MET A 33 -11.51 -25.57 22.80
CA MET A 33 -11.96 -25.73 21.42
C MET A 33 -11.58 -24.53 20.55
N ILE A 34 -11.84 -23.29 20.99
CA ILE A 34 -11.49 -22.07 20.26
C ILE A 34 -9.98 -22.03 19.93
N PHE A 35 -9.13 -22.32 20.92
CA PHE A 35 -7.67 -22.36 20.74
C PHE A 35 -7.24 -23.45 19.76
N ARG A 36 -7.73 -24.69 19.92
CA ARG A 36 -7.43 -25.81 19.01
C ARG A 36 -7.88 -25.54 17.58
N ARG A 37 -9.10 -25.00 17.39
CA ARG A 37 -9.61 -24.65 16.06
C ARG A 37 -8.83 -23.53 15.42
N TYR A 38 -8.44 -22.50 16.18
CA TYR A 38 -7.55 -21.45 15.66
C TYR A 38 -6.19 -22.02 15.25
N ALA A 39 -5.58 -22.87 16.07
CA ALA A 39 -4.31 -23.52 15.75
C ALA A 39 -4.39 -24.32 14.45
N ALA A 40 -5.50 -25.04 14.22
CA ALA A 40 -5.73 -25.79 12.98
C ALA A 40 -5.98 -24.88 11.77
N LEU A 41 -6.87 -23.89 11.89
CA LEU A 41 -7.31 -23.05 10.76
C LEU A 41 -6.29 -21.96 10.38
N GLY A 42 -5.56 -21.43 11.37
CA GLY A 42 -4.64 -20.31 11.18
C GLY A 42 -5.32 -18.97 10.83
N SER A 43 -6.66 -18.86 10.87
CA SER A 43 -7.40 -17.66 10.49
C SER A 43 -8.56 -17.39 11.45
N VAL A 44 -8.58 -16.18 12.05
CA VAL A 44 -9.67 -15.74 12.94
C VAL A 44 -10.99 -15.57 12.17
N THR A 45 -10.94 -15.25 10.87
CA THR A 45 -12.15 -15.18 10.04
C THR A 45 -12.78 -16.55 9.86
N LEU A 46 -11.99 -17.57 9.48
CA LEU A 46 -12.48 -18.95 9.34
C LEU A 46 -12.98 -19.51 10.67
N LEU A 47 -12.29 -19.18 11.76
CA LEU A 47 -12.70 -19.55 13.11
C LEU A 47 -14.07 -18.96 13.46
N GLN A 48 -14.28 -17.67 13.21
CA GLN A 48 -15.57 -17.01 13.47
C GLN A 48 -16.70 -17.67 12.68
N GLU A 49 -16.50 -17.91 11.39
CA GLU A 49 -17.48 -18.57 10.52
C GLU A 49 -17.83 -19.99 11.01
N GLU A 50 -16.84 -20.74 11.49
CA GLU A 50 -17.06 -22.07 12.06
C GLU A 50 -17.82 -22.02 13.38
N LEU A 51 -17.45 -21.14 14.30
CA LEU A 51 -18.13 -20.98 15.59
C LEU A 51 -19.60 -20.54 15.40
N ASP A 52 -19.85 -19.63 14.45
CA ASP A 52 -21.18 -19.17 14.13
C ASP A 52 -22.05 -20.31 13.58
N ARG A 53 -21.49 -21.13 12.66
CA ARG A 53 -22.14 -22.31 12.08
C ARG A 53 -22.46 -23.38 13.13
N GLN A 54 -21.56 -23.58 14.10
CA GLN A 54 -21.74 -24.53 15.19
C GLN A 54 -22.64 -24.01 16.31
N GLY A 55 -23.16 -22.79 16.22
CA GLY A 55 -24.04 -22.23 17.25
C GLY A 55 -23.32 -21.84 18.54
N VAL A 56 -21.98 -21.74 18.55
CA VAL A 56 -21.21 -21.40 19.74
C VAL A 56 -21.40 -19.91 20.05
N ARG A 57 -21.68 -19.56 21.32
CA ARG A 57 -22.01 -18.20 21.74
C ARG A 57 -21.17 -17.76 22.94
N SER A 58 -21.06 -16.45 23.12
CA SER A 58 -20.38 -15.83 24.26
C SER A 58 -21.08 -16.12 25.60
N LYS A 59 -20.30 -16.20 26.69
CA LYS A 59 -20.79 -16.37 28.08
C LYS A 59 -21.96 -15.43 28.37
N GLN A 60 -23.08 -15.99 28.80
CA GLN A 60 -24.19 -15.22 29.35
C GLN A 60 -23.87 -14.81 30.78
N ARG A 61 -24.14 -13.56 31.12
CA ARG A 61 -23.90 -12.96 32.42
C ARG A 61 -25.14 -12.16 32.81
N GLU A 62 -25.57 -12.29 34.05
CA GLU A 62 -26.59 -11.43 34.61
C GLU A 62 -25.93 -10.16 35.15
N GLY A 63 -26.31 -9.00 34.61
CA GLY A 63 -25.80 -7.70 35.06
C GLY A 63 -26.49 -7.23 36.34
N ALA A 64 -25.91 -6.20 36.97
CA ALA A 64 -26.56 -5.51 38.09
C ALA A 64 -27.92 -4.94 37.63
N GLY A 65 -29.01 -5.57 38.07
CA GLY A 65 -30.39 -5.24 37.66
C GLY A 65 -31.11 -6.30 36.81
N GLY A 66 -30.61 -7.55 36.73
CA GLY A 66 -31.31 -8.67 36.08
C GLY A 66 -31.28 -8.66 34.56
N ARG A 67 -30.56 -7.71 33.94
CA ARG A 67 -30.36 -7.68 32.49
C ARG A 67 -29.32 -8.72 32.08
N LEU A 68 -29.76 -9.69 31.27
CA LEU A 68 -28.87 -10.67 30.64
C LEU A 68 -27.99 -9.99 29.57
N ALA A 69 -26.68 -10.19 29.67
CA ALA A 69 -25.67 -9.78 28.70
C ALA A 69 -24.90 -11.00 28.20
N GLY A 70 -24.48 -11.01 26.93
CA GLY A 70 -23.81 -12.17 26.32
C GLY A 70 -24.76 -13.03 25.49
N GLY A 71 -24.40 -14.29 25.22
CA GLY A 71 -25.17 -15.17 24.33
C GLY A 71 -25.11 -14.77 22.85
N ARG A 72 -24.21 -13.84 22.49
CA ARG A 72 -24.05 -13.33 21.13
C ARG A 72 -23.01 -14.14 20.35
N PRO A 73 -23.13 -14.19 19.00
CA PRO A 73 -22.06 -14.63 18.10
C PRO A 73 -20.73 -13.95 18.42
N PHE A 74 -19.62 -14.65 18.22
CA PHE A 74 -18.30 -14.08 18.46
C PHE A 74 -17.93 -13.13 17.32
N SER A 75 -17.56 -11.90 17.66
CA SER A 75 -16.92 -11.03 16.66
C SER A 75 -15.44 -11.38 16.54
N ARG A 76 -14.84 -11.09 15.38
CA ARG A 76 -13.39 -11.25 15.15
C ARG A 76 -12.56 -10.52 16.21
N GLY A 77 -12.99 -9.32 16.63
CA GLY A 77 -12.31 -8.56 17.68
C GLY A 77 -12.29 -9.27 19.03
N ILE A 78 -13.42 -9.86 19.44
CA ILE A 78 -13.49 -10.65 20.68
C ILE A 78 -12.61 -11.89 20.58
N LEU A 79 -12.57 -12.56 19.42
CA LEU A 79 -11.70 -13.73 19.25
C LEU A 79 -10.22 -13.37 19.38
N TYR A 80 -9.77 -12.23 18.85
CA TYR A 80 -8.40 -11.76 19.11
C TYR A 80 -8.14 -11.52 20.59
N LEU A 81 -9.08 -10.89 21.30
CA LEU A 81 -8.94 -10.67 22.75
C LEU A 81 -8.88 -12.00 23.52
N ILE A 82 -9.67 -13.01 23.14
CA ILE A 82 -9.64 -14.33 23.77
C ILE A 82 -8.29 -15.01 23.51
N LEU A 83 -7.85 -15.06 22.26
CA LEU A 83 -6.61 -15.75 21.87
C LEU A 83 -5.34 -15.09 22.42
N GLN A 84 -5.39 -13.81 22.81
CA GLN A 84 -4.26 -13.06 23.38
C GLN A 84 -4.32 -12.94 24.91
N ASN A 85 -5.41 -13.37 25.55
CA ASN A 85 -5.57 -13.17 26.99
C ASN A 85 -4.74 -14.18 27.80
N HIS A 86 -3.67 -13.68 28.42
CA HIS A 86 -2.74 -14.42 29.28
C HIS A 86 -3.41 -15.16 30.46
N ILE A 87 -4.63 -14.77 30.86
CA ILE A 87 -5.39 -15.49 31.89
C ILE A 87 -5.63 -16.95 31.49
N TYR A 88 -5.78 -17.26 30.20
CA TYR A 88 -5.95 -18.65 29.76
C TYR A 88 -4.70 -19.51 29.94
N HIS A 89 -3.52 -18.88 30.05
CA HIS A 89 -2.23 -19.49 30.31
C HIS A 89 -1.80 -19.38 31.79
N GLY A 90 -2.74 -19.07 32.71
CA GLY A 90 -2.41 -18.98 34.13
C GLY A 90 -1.65 -17.71 34.53
N GLU A 91 -1.65 -16.68 33.68
CA GLU A 91 -0.89 -15.44 33.87
C GLU A 91 -1.81 -14.21 33.98
N VAL A 92 -1.28 -13.10 34.50
CA VAL A 92 -2.00 -11.83 34.62
C VAL A 92 -1.13 -10.68 34.12
N GLU A 93 -1.69 -9.85 33.25
CA GLU A 93 -1.04 -8.65 32.74
C GLU A 93 -1.39 -7.42 33.61
N HIS A 94 -0.38 -6.68 34.04
CA HIS A 94 -0.54 -5.41 34.74
C HIS A 94 0.48 -4.37 34.26
N LYS A 95 -0.02 -3.25 33.73
CA LYS A 95 0.80 -2.14 33.20
C LYS A 95 1.86 -2.60 32.18
N GLY A 96 1.49 -3.54 31.31
CA GLY A 96 2.36 -4.08 30.26
C GLY A 96 3.34 -5.16 30.72
N ASN A 97 3.34 -5.53 32.00
CA ASN A 97 4.14 -6.65 32.52
C ASN A 97 3.25 -7.86 32.80
N VAL A 98 3.76 -9.05 32.48
CA VAL A 98 3.07 -10.33 32.69
C VAL A 98 3.64 -11.01 33.93
N TYR A 99 2.75 -11.49 34.81
CA TYR A 99 3.10 -12.18 36.05
C TYR A 99 2.36 -13.51 36.17
N PRO A 100 2.95 -14.52 36.84
CA PRO A 100 2.21 -15.72 37.21
C PRO A 100 0.95 -15.38 38.00
N GLY A 101 -0.20 -15.89 37.54
CA GLY A 101 -1.48 -15.81 38.21
C GLY A 101 -1.60 -16.81 39.36
N GLN A 102 -2.65 -16.68 40.16
CA GLN A 102 -3.00 -17.67 41.21
C GLN A 102 -4.08 -18.65 40.75
N HIS A 103 -4.57 -18.51 39.52
CA HIS A 103 -5.56 -19.39 38.92
C HIS A 103 -4.89 -20.43 38.05
N GLU A 104 -5.54 -21.60 37.95
CA GLU A 104 -5.09 -22.67 37.07
C GLU A 104 -5.29 -22.28 35.60
N ALA A 105 -4.35 -22.66 34.73
CA ALA A 105 -4.44 -22.40 33.30
C ALA A 105 -5.48 -23.32 32.63
N ILE A 106 -6.26 -22.77 31.70
CA ILE A 106 -7.18 -23.57 30.86
C ILE A 106 -6.44 -24.16 29.65
N ILE A 107 -5.41 -23.47 29.17
CA ILE A 107 -4.63 -23.80 27.98
C ILE A 107 -3.20 -24.16 28.40
N ASP A 108 -2.72 -25.30 27.91
CA ASP A 108 -1.35 -25.75 28.11
C ASP A 108 -0.33 -24.88 27.34
N ALA A 109 0.93 -24.94 27.77
CA ALA A 109 2.00 -24.11 27.24
C ALA A 109 2.27 -24.34 25.74
N ASP A 110 2.16 -25.59 25.27
CA ASP A 110 2.42 -25.95 23.88
C ASP A 110 1.35 -25.34 22.96
N LEU A 111 0.07 -25.53 23.30
CA LEU A 111 -1.03 -24.95 22.54
C LEU A 111 -1.01 -23.41 22.59
N TRP A 112 -0.67 -22.83 23.74
CA TRP A 112 -0.50 -21.38 23.87
C TRP A 112 0.58 -20.86 22.92
N SER A 113 1.76 -21.48 22.93
CA SER A 113 2.89 -21.12 22.07
C SER A 113 2.52 -21.16 20.58
N ILE A 114 1.92 -22.26 20.13
CA ILE A 114 1.46 -22.43 18.74
C ILE A 114 0.51 -21.30 18.31
N VAL A 115 -0.42 -20.92 19.19
CA VAL A 115 -1.39 -19.85 18.91
C VAL A 115 -0.72 -18.49 18.84
N GLN A 116 0.19 -18.16 19.77
CA GLN A 116 0.91 -16.88 19.76
C GLN A 116 1.83 -16.77 18.54
N ASP A 117 2.56 -17.83 18.20
CA ASP A 117 3.42 -17.87 17.01
C ASP A 117 2.61 -17.65 15.73
N LYS A 118 1.44 -18.32 15.60
CA LYS A 118 0.54 -18.09 14.46
C LYS A 118 -0.01 -16.67 14.44
N LEU A 119 -0.38 -16.08 15.58
CA LEU A 119 -0.82 -14.68 15.65
C LEU A 119 0.30 -13.71 15.23
N ALA A 120 1.53 -13.94 15.67
CA ALA A 120 2.70 -13.14 15.31
C ALA A 120 3.04 -13.28 13.82
N ALA A 121 3.08 -14.51 13.30
CA ALA A 121 3.30 -14.79 11.88
C ALA A 121 2.21 -14.15 11.01
N ASN A 122 0.93 -14.25 11.41
CA ASN A 122 -0.18 -13.62 10.70
C ASN A 122 -0.13 -12.10 10.77
N ARG A 123 0.42 -11.52 11.83
CA ARG A 123 0.65 -10.07 11.96
C ARG A 123 1.73 -9.64 10.98
N LYS A 124 2.87 -10.35 10.95
CA LYS A 124 3.97 -10.12 10.01
C LYS A 124 3.51 -10.31 8.55
N ALA A 125 2.77 -11.36 8.25
CA ALA A 125 2.22 -11.63 6.93
C ALA A 125 1.22 -10.57 6.48
N ARG A 126 0.36 -10.06 7.37
CA ARG A 126 -0.54 -8.93 7.07
C ARG A 126 0.21 -7.63 6.85
N GLU A 127 1.22 -7.38 7.67
CA GLU A 127 2.10 -6.22 7.54
C GLU A 127 2.83 -6.23 6.19
N LEU A 128 3.34 -7.39 5.79
CA LEU A 128 3.97 -7.65 4.49
C LEU A 128 2.95 -7.82 3.35
N ALA A 129 1.66 -7.99 3.66
CA ALA A 129 0.61 -8.28 2.68
C ALA A 129 0.92 -9.51 1.80
N VAL A 130 1.55 -10.53 2.38
CA VAL A 130 1.94 -11.79 1.72
C VAL A 130 0.74 -12.40 1.01
N GLY A 131 0.89 -12.75 -0.27
CA GLY A 131 -0.17 -13.31 -1.11
C GLY A 131 -1.16 -12.28 -1.68
N ALA A 132 -0.97 -10.98 -1.44
CA ALA A 132 -1.72 -9.95 -2.13
C ALA A 132 -1.25 -9.88 -3.60
N LYS A 133 -2.20 -9.90 -4.55
CA LYS A 133 -1.89 -9.69 -5.99
C LYS A 133 -1.14 -8.38 -6.28
N ALA A 134 -1.17 -7.42 -5.37
CA ALA A 134 -0.43 -6.17 -5.44
C ALA A 134 -0.28 -5.56 -4.03
N PRO A 135 0.80 -5.89 -3.29
CA PRO A 135 1.03 -5.35 -1.96
C PRO A 135 1.29 -3.84 -2.03
N SER A 136 0.91 -3.12 -0.98
CA SER A 136 1.31 -1.72 -0.79
C SER A 136 2.69 -1.68 -0.12
N LEU A 137 3.73 -1.32 -0.88
CA LEU A 137 5.13 -1.46 -0.51
C LEU A 137 5.50 -0.54 0.66
N LEU A 138 5.04 0.71 0.60
CA LEU A 138 5.30 1.74 1.62
C LEU A 138 4.34 1.63 2.82
N SER A 139 3.51 0.59 2.89
CA SER A 139 2.61 0.38 4.03
C SER A 139 3.41 0.19 5.31
N GLY A 140 3.47 1.21 6.16
CA GLY A 140 4.42 1.19 7.27
C GLY A 140 5.30 2.43 7.34
N LEU A 141 5.64 2.96 6.18
CA LEU A 141 6.79 3.82 5.97
C LEU A 141 6.39 5.22 5.53
N ILE A 142 5.18 5.38 4.97
CA ILE A 142 4.70 6.64 4.40
C ILE A 142 3.93 7.52 5.40
N PHE A 143 4.26 8.81 5.40
CA PHE A 143 3.69 9.86 6.23
C PHE A 143 3.36 11.08 5.37
N ASP A 144 2.42 11.91 5.81
CA ASP A 144 2.19 13.24 5.26
C ASP A 144 3.08 14.30 5.89
N GLY A 145 3.06 15.51 5.32
CA GLY A 145 3.81 16.67 5.80
C GLY A 145 3.47 17.13 7.21
N ASP A 146 2.28 16.78 7.72
CA ASP A 146 1.88 17.04 9.11
C ASP A 146 2.40 15.95 10.07
N GLY A 147 3.12 14.95 9.54
CA GLY A 147 3.69 13.85 10.29
C GLY A 147 2.72 12.70 10.58
N ASN A 148 1.51 12.72 10.01
CA ASN A 148 0.56 11.64 10.18
C ASN A 148 0.86 10.48 9.25
N ARG A 149 0.66 9.26 9.73
CA ARG A 149 0.85 8.06 8.94
C ARG A 149 -0.21 7.95 7.84
N MET A 150 0.20 7.60 6.62
CA MET A 150 -0.75 7.33 5.54
C MET A 150 -1.10 5.84 5.47
N THR A 151 -2.39 5.54 5.32
CA THR A 151 -2.92 4.17 5.32
C THR A 151 -3.20 3.71 3.88
N PRO A 152 -2.77 2.50 3.49
CA PRO A 152 -3.12 1.95 2.19
C PRO A 152 -4.62 1.62 2.13
N THR A 153 -5.28 2.10 1.08
CA THR A 153 -6.68 1.81 0.77
C THR A 153 -6.82 1.41 -0.68
N HIS A 154 -7.99 0.87 -1.04
CA HIS A 154 -8.28 0.52 -2.41
C HIS A 154 -9.74 0.79 -2.76
N ALA A 155 -9.99 1.03 -4.04
CA ALA A 155 -11.31 1.11 -4.62
C ALA A 155 -11.39 0.15 -5.81
N ASN A 156 -12.52 -0.52 -5.98
CA ASN A 156 -12.78 -1.36 -7.14
C ASN A 156 -13.74 -0.62 -8.07
N LYS A 157 -13.34 -0.44 -9.34
CA LYS A 157 -14.19 0.15 -10.37
C LYS A 157 -14.05 -0.67 -11.65
N SER A 158 -15.17 -1.15 -12.18
CA SER A 158 -15.23 -1.94 -13.42
C SER A 158 -14.26 -3.14 -13.41
N GLY A 159 -14.21 -3.88 -12.30
CA GLY A 159 -13.32 -5.04 -12.12
C GLY A 159 -11.83 -4.69 -11.92
N ARG A 160 -11.44 -3.42 -12.04
CA ARG A 160 -10.07 -2.96 -11.78
C ARG A 160 -9.93 -2.44 -10.35
N ARG A 161 -8.91 -2.92 -9.64
CA ARG A 161 -8.54 -2.48 -8.29
C ARG A 161 -7.56 -1.30 -8.38
N TYR A 162 -7.94 -0.17 -7.81
CA TYR A 162 -7.13 1.03 -7.68
C TYR A 162 -6.62 1.16 -6.24
N ARG A 163 -5.31 1.39 -6.06
CA ARG A 163 -4.66 1.46 -4.75
C ARG A 163 -4.25 2.90 -4.44
N TYR A 164 -4.40 3.30 -3.17
CA TYR A 164 -4.12 4.65 -2.70
C TYR A 164 -3.47 4.64 -1.32
N TYR A 165 -2.68 5.66 -1.01
CA TYR A 165 -2.37 6.04 0.38
C TYR A 165 -3.22 7.23 0.77
N ILE A 166 -3.82 7.19 1.96
CA ILE A 166 -4.62 8.29 2.50
C ILE A 166 -4.11 8.71 3.87
N SER A 167 -4.03 10.02 4.11
CA SER A 167 -3.75 10.59 5.43
C SER A 167 -4.79 10.13 6.46
N ALA A 168 -4.37 9.88 7.70
CA ALA A 168 -5.24 9.39 8.77
C ALA A 168 -6.49 10.26 9.01
N SER A 169 -6.38 11.59 8.83
CA SER A 169 -7.50 12.53 8.97
C SER A 169 -8.63 12.35 7.94
N LEU A 170 -8.43 11.55 6.88
CA LEU A 170 -9.47 11.20 5.88
C LEU A 170 -10.26 9.93 6.25
N LEU A 171 -9.77 9.12 7.20
CA LEU A 171 -10.41 7.88 7.64
C LEU A 171 -11.43 8.11 8.77
N ASP A 172 -11.21 9.15 9.58
CA ASP A 172 -12.23 9.64 10.49
C ASP A 172 -13.35 10.29 9.66
N ARG A 173 -14.61 10.00 9.98
CA ARG A 173 -15.80 10.48 9.24
C ARG A 173 -16.03 12.02 9.35
N GLY A 174 -14.99 12.78 9.69
CA GLY A 174 -14.97 14.24 9.74
C GLY A 174 -14.70 14.88 8.38
N LYS A 175 -14.93 16.19 8.29
CA LYS A 175 -14.61 16.98 7.09
C LYS A 175 -13.09 16.92 6.83
N PRO A 176 -12.64 16.68 5.58
CA PRO A 176 -11.22 16.72 5.24
C PRO A 176 -10.63 18.09 5.63
N GLY A 177 -9.55 18.09 6.41
CA GLY A 177 -8.75 19.29 6.64
C GLY A 177 -8.02 19.70 5.35
N ALA A 178 -7.55 20.95 5.27
CA ALA A 178 -6.81 21.45 4.10
C ALA A 178 -5.56 20.60 3.76
N GLY A 179 -4.93 20.00 4.78
CA GLY A 179 -3.76 19.13 4.68
C GLY A 179 -4.04 17.68 4.27
N THR A 180 -5.30 17.21 4.26
CA THR A 180 -5.55 15.78 4.06
C THR A 180 -5.25 15.33 2.61
N MET A 181 -4.52 14.22 2.46
CA MET A 181 -4.04 13.72 1.17
C MET A 181 -4.56 12.33 0.84
N ARG A 182 -4.82 12.13 -0.46
CA ARG A 182 -5.03 10.83 -1.08
C ARG A 182 -4.15 10.78 -2.30
N VAL A 183 -3.29 9.77 -2.41
CA VAL A 183 -2.35 9.63 -3.52
C VAL A 183 -2.40 8.22 -4.11
N PRO A 184 -2.25 8.05 -5.44
CA PRO A 184 -2.15 6.73 -6.05
C PRO A 184 -0.92 5.98 -5.54
N ALA A 185 -1.11 4.75 -5.06
CA ALA A 185 -0.02 3.98 -4.46
C ALA A 185 1.07 3.67 -5.49
N SER A 186 0.69 3.30 -6.71
CA SER A 186 1.65 2.98 -7.77
C SER A 186 2.57 4.14 -8.13
N GLU A 187 2.05 5.37 -8.18
CA GLU A 187 2.83 6.55 -8.57
C GLU A 187 3.88 6.89 -7.49
N VAL A 188 3.48 6.90 -6.21
CA VAL A 188 4.41 7.15 -5.10
C VAL A 188 5.41 6.01 -4.92
N GLU A 189 4.95 4.76 -5.01
CA GLU A 189 5.83 3.59 -4.92
C GLU A 189 6.89 3.62 -6.01
N SER A 190 6.53 3.90 -7.27
CA SER A 190 7.48 3.99 -8.37
C SER A 190 8.54 5.06 -8.13
N LEU A 191 8.16 6.29 -7.74
CA LEU A 191 9.12 7.36 -7.47
C LEU A 191 10.10 7.03 -6.36
N VAL A 192 9.60 6.43 -5.27
CA VAL A 192 10.45 6.03 -4.15
C VAL A 192 11.41 4.92 -4.58
N LEU A 193 10.92 3.93 -5.32
CA LEU A 193 11.74 2.83 -5.83
C LEU A 193 12.81 3.32 -6.81
N ASP A 194 12.46 4.20 -7.73
CA ASP A 194 13.38 4.74 -8.73
C ASP A 194 14.48 5.56 -8.06
N GLN A 195 14.14 6.42 -7.09
CA GLN A 195 15.13 7.21 -6.37
C GLN A 195 16.11 6.33 -5.57
N ILE A 196 15.61 5.28 -4.91
CA ILE A 196 16.48 4.34 -4.19
C ILE A 196 17.38 3.57 -5.17
N ARG A 197 16.85 3.17 -6.34
CA ARG A 197 17.65 2.50 -7.38
C ARG A 197 18.77 3.39 -7.92
N VAL A 198 18.48 4.67 -8.18
CA VAL A 198 19.48 5.67 -8.61
C VAL A 198 20.57 5.82 -7.55
N GLN A 199 20.19 5.89 -6.28
CA GLN A 199 21.15 5.94 -5.17
C GLN A 199 22.06 4.70 -5.14
N LEU A 200 21.49 3.49 -5.28
CA LEU A 200 22.23 2.23 -5.31
C LEU A 200 23.14 2.09 -6.55
N ALA A 201 22.77 2.70 -7.67
CA ALA A 201 23.57 2.68 -8.90
C ALA A 201 24.82 3.57 -8.81
N SER A 202 24.88 4.50 -7.85
CA SER A 202 25.95 5.49 -7.74
C SER A 202 26.96 5.11 -6.66
N PRO A 203 28.19 4.68 -7.02
CA PRO A 203 29.21 4.35 -6.04
C PRO A 203 29.54 5.52 -5.10
N ASN A 204 29.55 6.75 -5.62
CA ASN A 204 29.79 7.94 -4.81
C ASN A 204 28.67 8.18 -3.80
N ALA A 205 27.41 7.95 -4.19
CA ALA A 205 26.27 8.17 -3.32
C ALA A 205 26.22 7.12 -2.19
N ILE A 206 26.57 5.86 -2.49
CA ILE A 206 26.73 4.81 -1.47
C ILE A 206 27.96 5.05 -0.60
N GLY A 207 29.11 5.43 -1.18
CA GLY A 207 30.30 5.78 -0.42
C GLY A 207 30.03 6.90 0.57
N SER A 208 29.35 7.96 0.14
CA SER A 208 28.93 9.07 1.00
C SER A 208 27.92 8.62 2.07
N ALA A 209 26.95 7.79 1.71
CA ALA A 209 25.94 7.26 2.63
C ALA A 209 26.55 6.44 3.77
N LEU A 210 27.63 5.71 3.48
CA LEU A 210 28.27 4.79 4.43
C LEU A 210 29.51 5.40 5.10
N ALA A 211 29.92 6.61 4.73
CA ALA A 211 31.18 7.24 5.17
C ALA A 211 31.29 7.35 6.70
N HIS A 212 30.17 7.55 7.39
CA HIS A 212 30.14 7.71 8.86
C HIS A 212 30.24 6.38 9.63
N LEU A 213 30.12 5.24 8.97
CA LEU A 213 30.06 3.92 9.62
C LEU A 213 31.43 3.30 9.88
N ALA A 214 32.53 4.01 9.57
CA ALA A 214 33.90 3.57 9.78
C ALA A 214 34.20 2.16 9.21
N LEU A 215 33.61 1.83 8.06
CA LEU A 215 33.85 0.56 7.37
C LEU A 215 35.30 0.46 6.90
N ASP A 216 35.86 -0.76 6.94
CA ASP A 216 37.16 -0.98 6.32
C ASP A 216 37.07 -0.96 4.77
N ALA A 217 38.21 -0.91 4.09
CA ALA A 217 38.26 -0.83 2.64
C ALA A 217 37.60 -2.04 1.94
N ARG A 218 37.68 -3.24 2.53
CA ARG A 218 37.11 -4.47 1.96
C ARG A 218 35.59 -4.49 2.13
N GLU A 219 35.10 -4.06 3.29
CA GLU A 219 33.67 -3.94 3.58
C GLU A 219 33.01 -2.89 2.69
N LEU A 220 33.63 -1.72 2.54
CA LEU A 220 33.14 -0.66 1.67
C LEU A 220 33.10 -1.12 0.21
N GLN A 221 34.18 -1.74 -0.29
CA GLN A 221 34.23 -2.27 -1.65
C GLN A 221 33.13 -3.32 -1.88
N GLY A 222 32.95 -4.25 -0.94
CA GLY A 222 31.89 -5.27 -1.04
C GLY A 222 30.49 -4.68 -1.00
N ALA A 223 30.26 -3.63 -0.21
CA ALA A 223 28.98 -2.92 -0.17
C ALA A 223 28.68 -2.21 -1.50
N LEU A 224 29.69 -1.56 -2.12
CA LEU A 224 29.56 -0.91 -3.43
C LEU A 224 29.23 -1.92 -4.54
N GLU A 225 29.89 -3.06 -4.57
CA GLU A 225 29.65 -4.13 -5.55
C GLU A 225 28.23 -4.69 -5.43
N ARG A 226 27.79 -4.99 -4.19
CA ARG A 226 26.43 -5.49 -3.92
C ARG A 226 25.35 -4.45 -4.21
N ALA A 227 25.61 -3.17 -3.95
CA ALA A 227 24.68 -2.10 -4.30
C ALA A 227 24.49 -2.01 -5.82
N ALA A 228 25.59 -2.08 -6.57
CA ALA A 228 25.55 -2.10 -8.04
C ALA A 228 24.83 -3.34 -8.58
N GLU A 229 25.05 -4.52 -7.98
CA GLU A 229 24.34 -5.75 -8.34
C GLU A 229 22.83 -5.65 -8.07
N LEU A 230 22.46 -5.18 -6.87
CA LEU A 230 21.07 -4.98 -6.48
C LEU A 230 20.36 -3.99 -7.43
N SER A 231 21.03 -2.90 -7.83
CA SER A 231 20.49 -1.93 -8.79
C SER A 231 20.29 -2.51 -10.20
N ARG A 232 21.17 -3.42 -10.65
CA ARG A 232 21.02 -4.14 -11.93
C ARG A 232 19.83 -5.10 -11.89
N ASN A 233 19.66 -5.83 -10.78
CA ASN A 233 18.59 -6.83 -10.63
C ASN A 233 17.25 -6.24 -10.15
N TRP A 234 17.18 -4.92 -9.93
CA TRP A 234 16.07 -4.21 -9.29
C TRP A 234 14.68 -4.53 -9.86
N ILE A 235 14.56 -4.64 -11.19
CA ILE A 235 13.28 -4.90 -11.90
C ILE A 235 12.78 -6.34 -11.66
N GLY A 236 13.68 -7.28 -11.41
CA GLY A 236 13.37 -8.70 -11.24
C GLY A 236 12.95 -9.09 -9.82
N ILE A 237 13.05 -8.18 -8.86
CA ILE A 237 12.77 -8.47 -7.44
C ILE A 237 11.26 -8.68 -7.24
N PRO A 238 10.82 -9.82 -6.68
CA PRO A 238 9.42 -10.06 -6.37
C PRO A 238 8.84 -8.99 -5.42
N PRO A 239 7.55 -8.62 -5.53
CA PRO A 239 6.96 -7.55 -4.72
C PRO A 239 7.08 -7.74 -3.20
N ASP A 240 7.00 -8.98 -2.72
CA ASP A 240 7.11 -9.28 -1.29
C ASP A 240 8.56 -9.10 -0.79
N GLU A 241 9.56 -9.53 -1.57
CA GLU A 241 10.98 -9.31 -1.29
C GLU A 241 11.35 -7.82 -1.37
N MET A 242 10.84 -7.10 -2.37
CA MET A 242 11.03 -5.66 -2.50
C MET A 242 10.47 -4.92 -1.27
N LYS A 243 9.30 -5.35 -0.78
CA LYS A 243 8.72 -4.77 0.43
C LYS A 243 9.55 -5.04 1.68
N GLU A 244 10.12 -6.24 1.80
CA GLU A 244 11.02 -6.59 2.90
C GLU A 244 12.31 -5.78 2.85
N LEU A 245 12.91 -5.63 1.66
CA LEU A 245 14.07 -4.76 1.43
C LEU A 245 13.78 -3.31 1.81
N LEU A 246 12.66 -2.74 1.35
CA LEU A 246 12.29 -1.37 1.72
C LEU A 246 12.10 -1.21 3.22
N ARG A 247 11.47 -2.18 3.89
CA ARG A 247 11.34 -2.17 5.36
C ARG A 247 12.67 -2.26 6.08
N SER A 248 13.63 -3.00 5.52
CA SER A 248 14.92 -3.18 6.15
C SER A 248 15.75 -1.91 6.09
N ILE A 249 15.69 -1.14 5.00
CA ILE A 249 16.56 0.05 4.78
C ILE A 249 15.86 1.40 5.06
N VAL A 250 14.61 1.57 4.65
CA VAL A 250 13.88 2.84 4.72
C VAL A 250 13.30 3.02 6.11
N THR A 251 13.59 4.17 6.73
CA THR A 251 13.02 4.52 8.04
C THR A 251 11.73 5.32 7.89
N ARG A 252 11.67 6.21 6.88
CA ARG A 252 10.53 7.08 6.65
C ARG A 252 10.44 7.57 5.21
N VAL A 253 9.22 7.69 4.70
CA VAL A 253 8.89 8.40 3.46
C VAL A 253 7.89 9.49 3.82
N THR A 254 8.23 10.74 3.60
CA THR A 254 7.37 11.90 3.88
C THR A 254 6.90 12.51 2.58
N LEU A 255 5.59 12.54 2.39
CA LEU A 255 4.96 13.17 1.24
C LEU A 255 4.64 14.63 1.58
N LEU A 256 5.22 15.55 0.81
CA LEU A 256 4.96 16.99 0.87
C LEU A 256 4.19 17.44 -0.37
N ALA A 257 3.82 18.72 -0.41
CA ALA A 257 3.02 19.28 -1.50
C ALA A 257 3.76 19.27 -2.85
N ASP A 258 5.08 19.42 -2.80
CA ASP A 258 5.98 19.66 -3.93
C ASP A 258 7.14 18.65 -4.02
N ARG A 259 7.26 17.72 -3.07
CA ARG A 259 8.31 16.70 -3.05
C ARG A 259 7.98 15.47 -2.20
N ILE A 260 8.76 14.43 -2.39
CA ILE A 260 8.81 13.24 -1.54
C ILE A 260 10.20 13.17 -0.92
N ASP A 261 10.25 13.17 0.41
CA ASP A 261 11.48 12.97 1.17
C ASP A 261 11.55 11.50 1.63
N ILE A 262 12.69 10.85 1.42
CA ILE A 262 12.94 9.44 1.74
C ILE A 262 14.15 9.38 2.67
N THR A 263 13.92 8.96 3.90
CA THR A 263 14.97 8.76 4.90
C THR A 263 15.36 7.29 4.96
N ILE A 264 16.65 7.02 4.73
CA ILE A 264 17.26 5.68 4.77
C ILE A 264 18.20 5.63 5.97
N GLY A 265 18.17 4.54 6.74
CA GLY A 265 19.14 4.35 7.83
C GLY A 265 20.48 3.90 7.26
N ALA A 266 21.56 4.63 7.51
CA ALA A 266 22.88 4.30 6.96
C ALA A 266 23.35 2.90 7.40
N GLY A 267 23.27 2.60 8.69
CA GLY A 267 23.62 1.26 9.21
C GLY A 267 22.70 0.15 8.69
N ARG A 268 21.42 0.45 8.44
CA ARG A 268 20.46 -0.50 7.85
C ARG A 268 20.80 -0.80 6.39
N LEU A 269 21.18 0.22 5.64
CA LEU A 269 21.66 0.09 4.27
C LEU A 269 22.96 -0.72 4.23
N ALA A 270 23.92 -0.43 5.11
CA ALA A 270 25.17 -1.18 5.22
C ALA A 270 24.92 -2.68 5.46
N HIS A 271 24.04 -3.00 6.42
CA HIS A 271 23.66 -4.38 6.73
C HIS A 271 22.96 -5.07 5.54
N ALA A 272 22.03 -4.38 4.87
CA ALA A 272 21.38 -4.91 3.67
C ALA A 272 22.39 -5.15 2.51
N LEU A 273 23.46 -4.37 2.49
CA LEU A 273 24.59 -4.51 1.58
C LEU A 273 25.71 -5.38 2.16
N GLY A 274 25.43 -6.23 3.16
CA GLY A 274 26.36 -7.25 3.68
C GLY A 274 27.64 -6.71 4.33
N ALA A 275 27.66 -5.45 4.77
CA ALA A 275 28.75 -4.89 5.58
C ALA A 275 28.45 -5.07 7.07
N SER A 276 29.47 -5.43 7.85
CA SER A 276 29.34 -5.68 9.28
C SER A 276 29.85 -4.48 10.06
N THR A 277 28.96 -3.56 10.43
CA THR A 277 29.37 -2.36 11.20
C THR A 277 30.01 -2.77 12.53
N ALA A 278 31.29 -2.47 12.71
CA ALA A 278 31.98 -2.67 13.98
C ALA A 278 31.37 -1.72 15.02
N SER A 279 30.65 -2.29 15.99
CA SER A 279 29.90 -1.61 17.07
C SER A 279 28.43 -1.34 16.74
N GLY A 280 27.57 -1.92 17.58
CA GLY A 280 26.12 -1.93 17.39
C GLY A 280 25.50 -0.55 17.24
N TYR A 281 24.55 -0.46 16.31
CA TYR A 281 23.58 0.61 16.16
C TYR A 281 24.16 2.02 16.35
N ASP A 282 24.80 2.55 15.32
CA ASP A 282 24.77 4.00 15.13
C ASP A 282 23.33 4.40 14.76
N ALA A 283 22.48 4.45 15.79
CA ALA A 283 21.02 4.42 15.70
C ALA A 283 20.41 5.71 15.12
N GLY A 284 21.22 6.64 14.63
CA GLY A 284 20.79 7.95 14.17
C GLY A 284 21.32 8.39 12.80
N SER A 285 22.35 7.75 12.24
CA SER A 285 22.87 8.16 10.93
C SER A 285 21.89 7.80 9.82
N THR A 286 21.45 8.83 9.11
CA THR A 286 20.44 8.73 8.06
C THR A 286 20.93 9.40 6.79
N VAL A 287 20.41 8.92 5.67
CA VAL A 287 20.59 9.48 4.34
C VAL A 287 19.24 9.91 3.85
N ASP A 288 19.10 11.20 3.60
CA ASP A 288 17.88 11.78 3.08
C ASP A 288 17.99 11.95 1.57
N LEU A 289 17.04 11.35 0.86
CA LEU A 289 16.83 11.53 -0.57
C LEU A 289 15.59 12.39 -0.75
N SER A 290 15.58 13.26 -1.76
CA SER A 290 14.40 14.05 -2.09
C SER A 290 14.11 13.96 -3.58
N VAL A 291 12.82 13.84 -3.91
CA VAL A 291 12.30 13.81 -5.27
C VAL A 291 11.28 14.93 -5.41
N ALA A 292 11.47 15.84 -6.36
CA ALA A 292 10.48 16.86 -6.69
C ALA A 292 9.21 16.18 -7.26
N ALA A 293 8.06 16.44 -6.64
CA ALA A 293 6.78 15.84 -7.01
C ALA A 293 5.61 16.76 -6.58
N GLU A 294 4.94 17.41 -7.53
CA GLU A 294 3.81 18.30 -7.23
C GLU A 294 2.49 17.54 -7.09
N LEU A 295 1.79 17.72 -5.97
CA LEU A 295 0.43 17.18 -5.81
C LEU A 295 -0.62 18.07 -6.48
N ARG A 296 -0.93 17.82 -7.76
CA ARG A 296 -2.01 18.53 -8.47
C ARG A 296 -3.39 17.88 -8.27
N ARG A 297 -4.41 18.70 -7.98
CA ARG A 297 -5.80 18.23 -7.83
C ARG A 297 -6.37 17.75 -9.17
N SER A 298 -6.97 16.56 -9.20
CA SER A 298 -7.69 16.03 -10.37
C SER A 298 -9.04 15.45 -9.93
N GLY A 299 -10.13 16.15 -10.26
CA GLY A 299 -11.50 15.79 -9.84
C GLY A 299 -11.71 15.92 -8.33
N GLN A 300 -12.35 14.93 -7.70
CA GLN A 300 -12.66 14.91 -6.26
C GLN A 300 -11.49 14.44 -5.37
N GLY A 301 -10.26 14.31 -5.91
CA GLY A 301 -9.07 13.89 -5.14
C GLY A 301 -7.80 14.63 -5.56
N LYS A 302 -6.82 14.70 -4.65
CA LYS A 302 -5.44 15.12 -4.98
C LYS A 302 -4.78 13.99 -5.81
N ARG A 303 -4.00 14.33 -6.83
CA ARG A 303 -3.20 13.41 -7.66
C ARG A 303 -1.76 13.90 -7.61
N MET A 304 -0.78 13.02 -7.79
CA MET A 304 0.62 13.43 -7.83
C MET A 304 1.04 13.60 -9.28
N VAL A 305 1.62 14.74 -9.61
CA VAL A 305 2.15 15.10 -10.91
C VAL A 305 3.60 15.46 -10.68
N ILE A 306 4.50 14.62 -11.17
CA ILE A 306 5.95 14.74 -10.94
C ILE A 306 6.45 16.06 -11.53
N GLY A 307 7.24 16.78 -10.73
CA GLY A 307 7.97 17.97 -11.17
C GLY A 307 9.14 17.55 -12.05
N GLU A 308 9.04 17.96 -13.31
CA GLU A 308 9.94 17.77 -14.46
C GLU A 308 10.08 16.38 -15.11
N PRO A 309 10.05 16.34 -16.46
CA PRO A 309 9.80 15.14 -17.24
C PRO A 309 11.11 14.40 -17.53
N HIS A 310 11.40 13.33 -16.79
CA HIS A 310 12.17 12.26 -17.41
C HIS A 310 11.27 11.65 -18.50
N GLN A 311 11.59 12.00 -19.75
CA GLN A 311 10.99 11.56 -21.02
C GLN A 311 10.09 10.33 -20.84
N ALA A 312 8.78 10.57 -20.69
CA ALA A 312 7.83 9.48 -20.71
C ALA A 312 7.98 8.78 -22.07
N ALA A 313 8.13 7.47 -22.08
CA ALA A 313 7.97 6.72 -23.31
C ALA A 313 6.62 7.13 -23.94
N SER A 314 6.65 7.53 -25.21
CA SER A 314 5.47 7.98 -25.96
C SER A 314 4.31 7.00 -25.74
N ASP A 315 3.12 7.50 -25.41
CA ASP A 315 1.93 6.64 -25.30
C ASP A 315 1.63 6.06 -26.69
N ALA A 316 1.97 4.78 -26.87
CA ALA A 316 1.84 4.09 -28.15
C ALA A 316 0.40 4.20 -28.71
N SER A 317 -0.61 4.24 -27.85
CA SER A 317 -2.00 4.35 -28.27
C SER A 317 -2.34 5.73 -28.85
N LEU A 318 -1.75 6.79 -28.31
CA LEU A 318 -1.89 8.15 -28.85
C LEU A 318 -1.18 8.28 -30.19
N VAL A 319 0.04 7.74 -30.28
CA VAL A 319 0.80 7.71 -31.52
C VAL A 319 0.06 6.94 -32.61
N ASP A 320 -0.57 5.81 -32.28
CA ASP A 320 -1.34 5.03 -33.23
C ASP A 320 -2.59 5.77 -33.73
N VAL A 321 -3.26 6.55 -32.87
CA VAL A 321 -4.39 7.39 -33.30
C VAL A 321 -3.94 8.53 -34.23
N LEU A 322 -2.76 9.12 -34.01
CA LEU A 322 -2.21 10.10 -34.92
C LEU A 322 -1.89 9.47 -36.29
N LYS A 323 -1.29 8.27 -36.31
CA LYS A 323 -1.06 7.51 -37.55
C LYS A 323 -2.38 7.21 -38.28
N GLU A 324 -3.40 6.76 -37.54
CA GLU A 324 -4.75 6.54 -38.11
C GLU A 324 -5.33 7.83 -38.71
N GLY A 325 -5.13 8.98 -38.06
CA GLY A 325 -5.57 10.29 -38.54
C GLY A 325 -4.94 10.67 -39.88
N VAL A 326 -3.60 10.59 -39.97
CA VAL A 326 -2.87 10.89 -41.21
C VAL A 326 -3.24 9.90 -42.33
N ALA A 327 -3.35 8.61 -42.01
CA ALA A 327 -3.75 7.59 -42.99
C ALA A 327 -5.18 7.83 -43.51
N ALA A 328 -6.10 8.26 -42.66
CA ALA A 328 -7.46 8.64 -43.06
C ALA A 328 -7.42 9.87 -43.98
N GLN A 329 -6.65 10.90 -43.64
CA GLN A 329 -6.49 12.10 -44.46
C GLN A 329 -5.93 11.79 -45.85
N HIS A 330 -4.85 11.02 -45.93
CA HIS A 330 -4.24 10.65 -47.22
C HIS A 330 -5.21 9.90 -48.13
N LYS A 331 -6.08 9.04 -47.57
CA LYS A 331 -7.08 8.31 -48.35
C LYS A 331 -8.22 9.19 -48.81
N LEU A 332 -8.71 10.11 -47.98
CA LEU A 332 -9.76 11.04 -48.39
C LEU A 332 -9.28 12.08 -49.41
N LEU A 333 -8.00 12.44 -49.37
CA LEU A 333 -7.39 13.38 -50.31
C LEU A 333 -6.76 12.69 -51.53
N ALA A 334 -6.71 11.36 -51.54
CA ALA A 334 -6.31 10.62 -52.72
C ALA A 334 -7.36 10.79 -53.80
N ASP A 335 -6.91 11.00 -55.04
CA ASP A 335 -7.76 11.11 -56.22
C ASP A 335 -8.43 9.74 -56.47
N THR A 336 -9.62 9.56 -55.91
CA THR A 336 -10.37 8.30 -55.89
C THR A 336 -11.86 8.57 -56.10
N ASP A 337 -12.53 7.65 -56.78
CA ASP A 337 -13.98 7.66 -56.96
C ASP A 337 -14.74 7.01 -55.79
N GLU A 338 -14.05 6.67 -54.69
CA GLU A 338 -14.65 6.01 -53.52
C GLU A 338 -15.54 6.98 -52.74
N THR A 339 -16.75 6.52 -52.37
CA THR A 339 -17.63 7.29 -51.49
C THR A 339 -17.16 7.24 -50.04
N LEU A 340 -17.48 8.27 -49.25
CA LEU A 340 -17.13 8.33 -47.83
C LEU A 340 -17.66 7.13 -47.02
N ASN A 341 -18.78 6.54 -47.43
CA ASN A 341 -19.35 5.36 -46.78
C ASN A 341 -18.49 4.11 -47.05
N GLU A 342 -18.05 3.91 -48.30
CA GLU A 342 -17.16 2.80 -48.67
C GLU A 342 -15.80 2.89 -47.97
N ILE A 343 -15.25 4.11 -47.88
CA ILE A 343 -14.03 4.36 -47.11
C ILE A 343 -14.25 4.02 -45.63
N THR A 344 -15.38 4.43 -45.05
CA THR A 344 -15.74 4.15 -43.65
C THR A 344 -15.79 2.65 -43.43
N GLU A 345 -16.61 1.89 -44.16
CA GLU A 345 -16.77 0.44 -43.98
C GLU A 345 -15.45 -0.34 -43.98
N ARG A 346 -14.49 0.09 -44.82
CA ARG A 346 -13.17 -0.56 -44.95
C ARG A 346 -12.16 -0.12 -43.89
N THR A 347 -12.19 1.13 -43.44
CA THR A 347 -11.15 1.69 -42.54
C THR A 347 -11.57 1.79 -41.08
N THR A 348 -12.85 2.01 -40.80
CA THR A 348 -13.36 2.19 -39.44
C THR A 348 -14.86 1.86 -39.36
N LYS A 349 -15.29 1.08 -38.37
CA LYS A 349 -16.71 0.68 -38.22
C LYS A 349 -17.69 1.83 -37.91
N SER A 350 -17.25 3.10 -37.86
CA SER A 350 -18.09 4.25 -37.51
C SER A 350 -17.73 5.52 -38.27
N LYS A 351 -18.72 6.13 -38.94
CA LYS A 351 -18.61 7.44 -39.61
C LYS A 351 -18.15 8.53 -38.64
N GLY A 352 -18.61 8.49 -37.38
CA GLY A 352 -18.20 9.44 -36.35
C GLY A 352 -16.72 9.33 -35.98
N ARG A 353 -16.13 8.12 -36.03
CA ARG A 353 -14.69 7.94 -35.83
C ARG A 353 -13.89 8.49 -37.00
N LEU A 354 -14.33 8.27 -38.24
CA LEU A 354 -13.65 8.82 -39.42
C LEU A 354 -13.62 10.36 -39.38
N THR A 355 -14.74 11.00 -39.04
CA THR A 355 -14.79 12.46 -38.88
C THR A 355 -13.88 12.95 -37.75
N ALA A 356 -13.79 12.22 -36.62
CA ALA A 356 -12.87 12.56 -35.54
C ALA A 356 -11.40 12.46 -36.01
N LEU A 357 -11.02 11.38 -36.70
CA LEU A 357 -9.67 11.18 -37.24
C LEU A 357 -9.28 12.28 -38.22
N MET A 358 -10.20 12.71 -39.09
CA MET A 358 -9.99 13.83 -40.00
C MET A 358 -9.73 15.16 -39.28
N ARG A 359 -10.38 15.42 -38.14
CA ARG A 359 -10.10 16.64 -37.36
C ARG A 359 -8.75 16.56 -36.65
N LEU A 360 -8.39 15.35 -36.18
CA LEU A 360 -7.12 15.12 -35.50
C LEU A 360 -5.92 15.15 -36.45
N SER A 361 -6.10 14.93 -37.77
CA SER A 361 -5.01 15.08 -38.75
C SER A 361 -4.55 16.54 -38.94
N TYR A 362 -5.30 17.51 -38.43
CA TYR A 362 -4.95 18.95 -38.46
C TYR A 362 -4.55 19.49 -37.08
N LEU A 363 -4.09 18.61 -36.18
CA LEU A 363 -3.48 19.04 -34.92
C LEU A 363 -2.24 19.91 -35.16
N ALA A 364 -2.03 20.88 -34.27
CA ALA A 364 -0.86 21.73 -34.31
C ALA A 364 0.44 20.91 -34.28
N PRO A 365 1.46 21.24 -35.11
CA PRO A 365 2.68 20.44 -35.23
C PRO A 365 3.44 20.23 -33.92
N ASP A 366 3.39 21.21 -33.03
CA ASP A 366 4.01 21.18 -31.71
C ASP A 366 3.26 20.25 -30.73
N ILE A 367 1.93 20.17 -30.81
CA ILE A 367 1.13 19.18 -30.07
C ILE A 367 1.47 17.76 -30.53
N ILE A 368 1.64 17.56 -31.84
CA ILE A 368 2.10 16.28 -32.41
C ILE A 368 3.50 15.97 -31.88
N ALA A 369 4.42 16.93 -31.91
CA ALA A 369 5.77 16.76 -31.39
C ALA A 369 5.79 16.44 -29.89
N ASP A 370 4.91 17.05 -29.09
CA ASP A 370 4.77 16.76 -27.67
C ASP A 370 4.22 15.35 -27.43
N ILE A 371 3.23 14.90 -28.20
CA ILE A 371 2.71 13.52 -28.12
C ILE A 371 3.80 12.49 -28.49
N LEU A 372 4.52 12.74 -29.58
CA LEU A 372 5.59 11.84 -30.04
C LEU A 372 6.75 11.77 -29.06
N ALA A 373 7.04 12.87 -28.36
CA ALA A 373 8.10 12.94 -27.36
C ALA A 373 7.65 12.57 -25.94
N GLY A 374 6.39 12.15 -25.74
CA GLY A 374 5.87 11.82 -24.42
C GLY A 374 5.65 13.02 -23.49
N ARG A 375 5.66 14.24 -24.02
CA ARG A 375 5.45 15.50 -23.28
C ARG A 375 4.00 15.97 -23.26
N GLN A 376 3.07 15.18 -23.81
CA GLN A 376 1.65 15.51 -23.77
C GLN A 376 1.12 15.54 -22.31
N PRO A 377 0.09 16.35 -22.03
CA PRO A 377 -0.58 16.31 -20.73
C PRO A 377 -1.09 14.90 -20.43
N PRO A 378 -0.93 14.39 -19.20
CA PRO A 378 -1.39 13.05 -18.83
C PRO A 378 -2.92 12.89 -18.93
N GLU A 379 -3.68 13.98 -18.96
CA GLU A 379 -5.13 13.97 -19.21
C GLU A 379 -5.49 13.83 -20.69
N LEU A 380 -4.52 14.02 -21.59
CA LEU A 380 -4.69 13.80 -23.02
C LEU A 380 -4.59 12.30 -23.29
N SER A 381 -5.75 11.66 -23.48
CA SER A 381 -5.87 10.25 -23.84
C SER A 381 -6.56 10.11 -25.18
N VAL A 382 -6.40 8.97 -25.85
CA VAL A 382 -7.13 8.63 -27.10
C VAL A 382 -8.63 8.91 -26.96
N LYS A 383 -9.22 8.49 -25.84
CA LYS A 383 -10.65 8.69 -25.57
C LYS A 383 -11.01 10.17 -25.46
N ARG A 384 -10.15 10.98 -24.84
CA ARG A 384 -10.37 12.43 -24.73
C ARG A 384 -10.25 13.09 -26.10
N LEU A 385 -9.15 12.85 -26.83
CA LEU A 385 -8.90 13.39 -28.18
C LEU A 385 -10.05 13.10 -29.13
N LEU A 386 -10.48 11.84 -29.22
CA LEU A 386 -11.60 11.47 -30.12
C LEU A 386 -12.90 12.15 -29.71
N ARG A 387 -13.21 12.21 -28.41
CA ARG A 387 -14.45 12.81 -27.90
C ARG A 387 -14.48 14.33 -28.08
N THR A 388 -13.38 15.01 -27.83
CA THR A 388 -13.30 16.48 -27.89
C THR A 388 -12.96 16.99 -29.28
N SER A 389 -12.66 16.11 -30.24
CA SER A 389 -12.32 16.48 -31.62
C SER A 389 -13.39 17.35 -32.29
N GLN A 390 -14.67 17.19 -31.93
CA GLN A 390 -15.76 17.99 -32.50
C GLN A 390 -15.71 19.47 -32.14
N ASP A 391 -15.18 19.79 -30.96
CA ASP A 391 -15.10 21.15 -30.42
C ASP A 391 -13.66 21.71 -30.51
N LEU A 392 -12.75 21.00 -31.19
CA LEU A 392 -11.36 21.39 -31.34
C LEU A 392 -11.27 22.65 -32.23
N PRO A 393 -10.67 23.75 -31.74
CA PRO A 393 -10.49 24.96 -32.54
C PRO A 393 -9.67 24.69 -33.82
N LEU A 394 -9.93 25.48 -34.86
CA LEU A 394 -9.21 25.36 -36.13
C LEU A 394 -7.84 26.06 -36.09
N ASP A 395 -7.66 27.03 -35.20
CA ASP A 395 -6.39 27.73 -35.01
C ASP A 395 -5.50 27.01 -34.00
N TRP A 396 -4.20 26.91 -34.29
CA TRP A 396 -3.24 26.19 -33.45
C TRP A 396 -3.10 26.72 -32.02
N PRO A 397 -3.08 28.04 -31.75
CA PRO A 397 -3.08 28.55 -30.37
C PRO A 397 -4.32 28.10 -29.60
N GLY A 398 -5.50 28.17 -30.22
CA GLY A 398 -6.76 27.68 -29.68
C GLY A 398 -6.73 26.19 -29.38
N GLN A 399 -6.11 25.37 -30.25
CA GLN A 399 -5.93 23.94 -30.02
C GLN A 399 -5.08 23.67 -28.77
N ARG A 400 -3.95 24.37 -28.59
CA ARG A 400 -3.12 24.21 -27.39
C ARG A 400 -3.88 24.56 -26.12
N ALA A 401 -4.54 25.72 -26.10
CA ALA A 401 -5.33 26.16 -24.96
C ALA A 401 -6.46 25.17 -24.64
N PHE A 402 -7.18 24.71 -25.66
CA PHE A 402 -8.29 23.77 -25.51
C PHE A 402 -7.87 22.40 -25.00
N LEU A 403 -6.71 21.90 -25.44
CA LEU A 403 -6.17 20.60 -25.03
C LEU A 403 -5.34 20.68 -23.73
N GLY A 404 -5.14 21.87 -23.17
CA GLY A 404 -4.39 22.08 -21.92
C GLY A 404 -2.88 21.95 -22.07
N LEU A 405 -2.35 22.32 -23.24
CA LEU A 405 -0.92 22.36 -23.57
C LEU A 405 -0.34 23.80 -23.48
N ALA A 406 -1.10 24.76 -22.95
CA ALA A 406 -0.66 26.16 -22.82
C ALA A 406 0.39 26.35 -21.73
#